data_AF-A0A961SJ25-F1
#
_entry.id   AF-A0A961SJ25-F1
#
_cell.length_a   1.000
_cell.length_b   1.000
_cell.length_c   1.000
_cell.angle_alpha   90.00
_cell.angle_beta   90.00
_cell.angle_gamma   90.00
#
_symmetry.space_group_name_H-M   'P 1'
#
loop_
_entity.id
_entity.type
_entity.pdbx_description
1 polymer ?
#
loop_
_entity_poly.entity_id
_entity_poly.type
_entity_poly.pdbx_seq_one_letter_code
_entity_poly.pdbx_strand_id
1 'polypeptide(L)' 'IAFVEDRPGHDFRYASNPGKIEGELGWRARETFESGLRRTVEWYLTNEAWWRPLRDDVYDGRRLGLHAKQTRIF' A
#
# COMPACT_ATOMS: atom_id res chain seq x y z
N ILE A 1 6.29 -0.80 20.99
CA ILE A 1 5.46 -0.90 19.74
C ILE A 1 4.08 -0.39 20.09
N ALA A 2 3.46 0.41 19.22
CA ALA A 2 2.09 0.89 19.40
C ALA A 2 1.24 0.46 18.20
N PHE A 3 0.03 0.00 18.47
CA PHE A 3 -0.97 -0.31 17.45
C PHE A 3 -1.96 0.86 17.35
N VAL A 4 -2.49 1.07 16.16
CA VAL A 4 -3.50 2.10 15.90
C VAL A 4 -4.82 1.45 15.50
N GLU A 5 -5.91 2.21 15.59
CA GLU A 5 -7.22 1.74 15.16
C GLU A 5 -7.23 1.38 13.66
N ASP A 6 -7.85 0.25 13.34
CA ASP A 6 -8.00 -0.24 11.97
C ASP A 6 -8.86 0.70 11.11
N ARG A 7 -8.74 0.58 9.79
CA ARG A 7 -9.53 1.36 8.85
C ARG A 7 -10.97 0.83 8.82
N PRO A 8 -12.00 1.70 8.94
CA PRO A 8 -13.38 1.29 8.67
C PRO A 8 -13.53 0.70 7.26
N GLY A 9 -14.09 -0.50 7.16
CA GLY A 9 -14.29 -1.20 5.89
C GLY A 9 -13.02 -1.85 5.31
N HIS A 10 -12.06 -2.23 6.15
CA HIS A 10 -10.90 -3.01 5.72
C HIS A 10 -11.32 -4.46 5.41
N ASP A 11 -11.25 -4.85 4.14
CA ASP A 11 -11.38 -6.26 3.76
C ASP A 11 -10.18 -7.06 4.28
N PHE A 12 -10.44 -8.16 4.99
CA PHE A 12 -9.37 -8.91 5.66
C PHE A 12 -8.56 -9.82 4.74
N ARG A 13 -9.07 -10.13 3.55
CA ARG A 13 -8.40 -11.08 2.65
C ARG A 13 -8.70 -10.78 1.20
N TYR A 14 -7.62 -10.59 0.44
CA TYR A 14 -7.61 -10.69 -1.01
C TYR A 14 -6.72 -11.86 -1.43
N ALA A 15 -7.17 -12.59 -2.45
CA ALA A 15 -6.39 -13.63 -3.09
C ALA A 15 -6.76 -13.68 -4.57
N SER A 16 -5.76 -13.85 -5.43
CA SER A 16 -5.93 -13.95 -6.88
C SER A 16 -5.29 -15.23 -7.39
N ASN A 17 -5.91 -15.85 -8.39
CA ASN A 17 -5.37 -17.03 -9.07
C ASN A 17 -4.87 -16.62 -10.48
N PRO A 18 -3.55 -16.56 -10.71
CA PRO A 18 -2.99 -16.20 -12.02
C PRO A 18 -2.93 -17.37 -13.02
N GLY A 19 -3.44 -18.56 -12.69
CA GLY A 19 -3.28 -19.77 -13.49
C GLY A 19 -3.71 -19.62 -14.96
N LYS A 20 -4.72 -18.78 -15.26
CA LYS A 20 -5.15 -18.51 -16.63
C LYS A 20 -4.06 -17.82 -17.45
N ILE A 21 -3.53 -16.69 -16.97
CA ILE A 21 -2.50 -15.93 -17.69
C ILE A 21 -1.18 -16.72 -17.75
N GLU A 22 -0.93 -17.52 -16.72
CA GLU A 22 0.20 -18.44 -16.66
C GLU A 22 0.12 -19.55 -17.70
N GLY A 23 -1.05 -20.16 -17.89
CA GLY A 23 -1.26 -21.25 -18.83
C GLY A 23 -1.37 -20.77 -20.28
N GLU A 24 -2.14 -19.71 -20.53
CA GLU A 24 -2.48 -19.27 -21.89
C GLU A 24 -1.40 -18.39 -22.51
N LEU A 25 -0.75 -17.55 -21.71
CA LEU A 25 0.24 -16.57 -22.21
C LEU A 25 1.67 -16.87 -21.75
N GLY A 26 1.87 -17.91 -20.92
CA GLY A 26 3.19 -18.25 -20.39
C GLY A 26 3.78 -17.20 -19.45
N TRP A 27 2.99 -16.23 -18.98
CA TRP A 27 3.45 -15.22 -18.03
C TRP A 27 3.87 -15.89 -16.73
N ARG A 28 4.93 -15.40 -16.09
CA ARG A 28 5.33 -15.78 -14.73
C ARG A 28 5.87 -14.56 -14.00
N ALA A 29 5.63 -14.49 -12.69
CA ALA A 29 6.28 -13.51 -11.84
C ALA A 29 7.80 -13.72 -11.88
N ARG A 30 8.56 -12.63 -12.10
CA ARG A 30 10.03 -12.66 -12.10
C ARG A 30 10.62 -12.46 -10.71
N GLU A 31 9.83 -11.94 -9.78
CA GLU A 31 10.22 -11.60 -8.42
C GLU A 31 9.42 -12.45 -7.44
N THR A 32 10.05 -12.86 -6.34
CA THR A 32 9.33 -13.32 -5.15
C THR A 32 8.97 -12.11 -4.29
N PHE A 33 8.18 -12.33 -3.24
CA PHE A 33 7.87 -11.27 -2.30
C PHE A 33 9.13 -10.73 -1.62
N GLU A 34 10.02 -11.62 -1.18
CA GLU A 34 11.26 -11.27 -0.48
C GLU A 34 12.21 -10.47 -1.36
N SER A 35 12.43 -10.90 -2.61
CA SER A 35 13.31 -10.20 -3.53
C SER A 35 12.74 -8.83 -3.93
N GLY A 36 11.44 -8.78 -4.21
CA GLY A 36 10.73 -7.54 -4.54
C GLY A 36 10.74 -6.54 -3.38
N LEU A 37 10.47 -7.00 -2.15
CA LEU A 37 10.43 -6.13 -0.97
C LEU A 37 11.82 -5.54 -0.67
N ARG A 38 12.87 -6.36 -0.73
CA ARG A 38 14.25 -5.88 -0.54
C ARG A 38 14.60 -4.80 -1.56
N ARG A 39 14.33 -5.04 -2.85
CA ARG A 39 14.59 -4.05 -3.91
C ARG A 39 13.76 -2.78 -3.74
N THR A 40 12.53 -2.91 -3.24
CA THR A 40 11.66 -1.76 -2.96
C THR A 40 12.27 -0.90 -1.86
N VAL A 41 12.70 -1.50 -0.74
CA VAL A 41 13.36 -0.76 0.35
C VAL A 41 14.64 -0.08 -0.14
N GLU A 42 15.50 -0.81 -0.87
CA GLU A 42 16.72 -0.27 -1.48
C GLU A 42 16.42 0.94 -2.38
N TRP A 43 15.35 0.85 -3.17
CA TRP A 43 14.92 1.95 -4.03
C TRP A 43 14.52 3.18 -3.23
N TYR A 44 13.69 3.04 -2.18
CA TYR A 44 13.29 4.19 -1.36
C TYR A 44 14.48 4.85 -0.64
N LEU A 45 15.45 4.07 -0.17
CA LEU A 45 16.66 4.61 0.46
C LEU A 45 17.55 5.39 -0.52
N THR A 46 17.60 4.96 -1.78
CA THR A 46 18.47 5.56 -2.80
C THR A 46 17.80 6.64 -3.64
N ASN A 47 16.48 6.80 -3.53
CA ASN A 47 15.68 7.75 -4.33
C ASN A 47 15.00 8.81 -3.45
N GLU A 48 15.71 9.31 -2.45
CA GLU A 48 15.20 10.32 -1.52
C GLU A 48 14.69 11.59 -2.22
N ALA A 49 15.43 12.07 -3.21
CA ALA A 49 15.05 13.25 -3.98
C ALA A 49 13.70 13.09 -4.70
N TRP A 50 13.24 11.85 -4.93
CA TRP A 50 11.96 11.57 -5.54
C TRP A 50 10.81 11.68 -4.54
N TRP A 51 10.88 11.02 -3.37
CA TRP A 51 9.75 10.99 -2.43
C TRP A 51 9.75 12.15 -1.43
N ARG A 52 10.90 12.76 -1.12
CA ARG A 52 10.98 13.81 -0.09
C ARG A 52 10.08 15.02 -0.39
N PRO A 53 10.06 15.59 -1.62
CA PRO A 53 9.14 16.68 -1.95
C PRO A 53 7.66 16.30 -1.81
N LEU A 54 7.30 15.04 -2.09
CA LEU A 54 5.92 14.56 -1.91
C LEU A 54 5.53 14.54 -0.43
N ARG A 55 6.48 14.20 0.44
CA ARG A 55 6.27 14.18 1.89
C ARG A 55 6.19 15.58 2.48
N ASP A 56 7.06 16.47 2.03
CA ASP A 56 7.20 17.79 2.63
C ASP A 56 6.12 18.76 2.12
N ASP A 57 5.76 18.67 0.84
CA ASP A 57 4.89 19.67 0.20
C ASP A 57 3.48 19.15 -0.15
N VAL A 58 3.31 17.84 -0.33
CA VAL A 58 2.03 17.26 -0.83
C VAL A 58 1.23 16.59 0.29
N TYR A 59 1.87 15.79 1.14
CA TYR A 59 1.17 15.02 2.17
C TYR A 59 1.96 14.83 3.47
N ASP A 60 1.45 15.45 4.54
CA ASP A 60 2.02 15.49 5.88
C ASP A 60 1.95 14.16 6.67
N GLY A 61 1.20 13.16 6.20
CA GLY A 61 1.04 11.88 6.88
C GLY A 61 -0.10 11.78 7.88
N ARG A 62 -0.99 12.78 7.95
CA ARG A 62 -2.18 12.69 8.79
C ARG A 62 -3.08 11.55 8.33
N ARG A 63 -3.64 10.77 9.27
CA ARG A 63 -4.54 9.65 8.95
C ARG A 63 -5.77 10.14 8.18
N LEU A 64 -5.91 9.71 6.93
CA LEU A 64 -7.07 9.98 6.10
C LEU A 64 -8.17 8.92 6.33
N GLY A 65 -9.41 9.20 5.90
CA GLY A 65 -10.51 8.24 5.93
C GLY A 65 -11.18 8.03 7.30
N LEU A 66 -10.87 8.87 8.29
CA LEU A 66 -11.72 9.04 9.46
C LEU A 66 -12.89 9.95 9.07
N HIS A 67 -14.08 9.40 8.89
CA HIS A 67 -15.27 10.25 8.78
C HIS A 67 -15.44 11.01 10.10
N ALA A 68 -15.53 12.34 10.05
CA ALA A 68 -16.11 13.09 11.16
C ALA A 68 -17.52 12.49 11.38
N LYS A 69 -17.83 12.02 12.59
CA LYS A 69 -19.18 11.56 12.91
C LYS A 69 -20.14 12.68 12.49
N GLN A 70 -20.98 12.41 11.49
CA GLN A 70 -22.07 13.30 11.14
C GLN A 70 -22.97 13.35 12.38
N THR A 71 -22.88 14.41 13.17
CA THR A 71 -23.88 14.68 14.20
C THR A 71 -25.19 14.88 13.47
N ARG A 72 -26.01 13.83 13.39
CA ARG A 72 -27.43 13.98 13.09
C ARG A 72 -28.02 14.72 14.29
N ILE A 73 -28.13 16.04 14.15
CA ILE A 73 -29.10 16.79 14.93
C ILE A 73 -30.45 16.38 14.34
N PHE A 74 -31.34 15.93 15.21
CA PHE A 74 -32.69 15.46 14.89
C PHE A 74 -33.46 16.42 13.98
#